data_AF-A0A8S3JUX8-F1
#
_entry.id   AF-A0A8S3JUX8-F1
#
_cell.length_a   1.000
_cell.length_b   1.000
_cell.length_c   1.000
_cell.angle_alpha   90.00
_cell.angle_beta   90.00
_cell.angle_gamma   90.00
#
_symmetry.space_group_name_H-M   'P 1'
#
loop_
_entity.id
_entity.type
_entity.pdbx_description
1 polymer ?
#
loop_
_entity_poly.entity_id
_entity_poly.type
_entity_poly.pdbx_seq_one_letter_code
_entity_poly.pdbx_strand_id
1 'polypeptide(L)'
;SSEDDEDEIKRYAIAKLVISDEESVLQWWKKRSINYPTLSVLAGSLLGIPASSCISERIFSDTGRILQERLQNLADDIVDDILFIRNFKKIL
;
A
#
# COMPACT_ATOMS: atom_id res chain seq x y z
N SER A 1 -17.12 -22.30 -6.00
CA SER A 1 -16.27 -21.15 -5.64
C SER A 1 -15.95 -21.15 -4.16
N SER A 2 -16.93 -21.22 -3.25
CA SER A 2 -16.70 -21.17 -1.80
C SER A 2 -16.00 -22.39 -1.18
N GLU A 3 -16.18 -23.59 -1.74
CA GLU A 3 -15.51 -24.80 -1.24
C GLU A 3 -14.00 -24.79 -1.51
N ASP A 4 -13.57 -24.28 -2.66
CA ASP A 4 -12.15 -24.17 -3.03
C ASP A 4 -11.42 -23.15 -2.15
N ASP A 5 -12.09 -22.05 -1.79
CA ASP A 5 -11.54 -21.00 -0.91
C ASP A 5 -11.34 -21.51 0.54
N GLU A 6 -12.27 -22.32 1.05
CA GLU A 6 -12.12 -22.94 2.38
C GLU A 6 -10.93 -23.91 2.43
N ASP A 7 -10.73 -24.69 1.37
CA ASP A 7 -9.60 -25.61 1.26
C ASP A 7 -8.27 -24.86 1.16
N GLU A 8 -8.25 -23.73 0.46
CA GLU A 8 -7.10 -22.83 0.39
C GLU A 8 -6.74 -22.28 1.79
N ILE A 9 -7.73 -21.83 2.56
CA ILE A 9 -7.56 -21.33 3.93
C ILE A 9 -7.04 -22.43 4.86
N LYS A 10 -7.60 -23.64 4.80
CA LYS A 10 -7.15 -24.79 5.61
C LYS A 10 -5.68 -25.14 5.29
N ARG A 11 -5.30 -25.10 4.02
CA ARG A 11 -3.90 -25.31 3.59
C ARG A 11 -2.97 -24.23 4.12
N TYR A 12 -3.40 -22.96 4.12
CA TYR A 12 -2.61 -21.87 4.69
C TYR A 12 -2.47 -21.99 6.21
N ALA A 13 -3.55 -22.34 6.92
CA ALA A 13 -3.57 -22.45 8.38
C ALA A 13 -2.64 -23.55 8.94
N ILE A 14 -2.40 -24.61 8.16
CA ILE A 14 -1.53 -25.74 8.53
C ILE A 14 -0.10 -25.55 8.00
N ALA A 15 0.09 -24.64 7.02
CA ALA A 15 1.39 -24.41 6.43
C ALA A 15 2.35 -23.75 7.44
N LYS A 16 3.50 -24.37 7.67
CA LYS A 16 4.59 -23.76 8.42
C LYS A 16 5.26 -22.69 7.56
N LEU A 17 4.89 -21.43 7.79
CA LEU A 17 5.41 -20.30 7.02
C LEU A 17 6.81 -19.96 7.52
N VAL A 18 7.80 -20.05 6.64
CA VAL A 18 9.12 -19.45 6.84
C VAL A 18 9.15 -18.21 5.95
N ILE A 19 9.12 -17.05 6.58
CA ILE A 19 9.38 -15.76 5.95
C ILE A 19 10.78 -15.38 6.40
N SER A 20 11.69 -15.16 5.46
CA SER A 20 13.02 -14.63 5.80
C SER A 20 12.86 -13.18 6.27
N ASP A 21 13.64 -12.73 7.26
CA ASP A 21 13.61 -11.33 7.72
C ASP A 21 13.97 -10.33 6.59
N GLU A 22 14.64 -10.81 5.54
CA GLU A 22 14.98 -10.03 4.34
C GLU A 22 13.84 -9.98 3.30
N GLU A 23 12.81 -10.83 3.43
CA GLU A 23 11.72 -10.92 2.46
C GLU A 23 10.47 -10.18 2.96
N SER A 24 10.02 -9.18 2.19
CA SER A 24 8.73 -8.53 2.45
C SER A 24 7.59 -9.55 2.34
N VAL A 25 6.64 -9.49 3.29
CA VAL A 25 5.43 -10.33 3.30
C VAL A 25 4.65 -10.24 1.98
N LEU A 26 4.65 -9.09 1.31
CA LEU A 26 4.03 -8.92 -0.01
C LEU A 26 4.74 -9.72 -1.11
N GLN A 27 6.08 -9.82 -1.06
CA GLN A 27 6.86 -10.64 -2.00
C GLN A 27 6.61 -12.13 -1.76
N TRP A 28 6.48 -12.51 -0.48
CA TRP A 28 6.13 -13.88 -0.10
C TRP A 28 4.77 -14.31 -0.67
N TRP A 29 3.76 -13.44 -0.59
CA TRP A 29 2.43 -13.69 -1.19
C TRP A 29 2.49 -13.72 -2.71
N LYS A 30 3.28 -12.85 -3.34
CA LYS A 30 3.47 -12.83 -4.79
C LYS A 30 4.08 -14.13 -5.31
N LYS A 31 5.06 -14.71 -4.60
CA LYS A 31 5.67 -16.00 -4.96
C LYS A 31 4.72 -17.19 -4.83
N ARG A 32 3.71 -17.09 -3.96
CA ARG A 32 2.76 -18.16 -3.68
C ARG A 32 1.37 -17.92 -4.25
N SER A 33 1.20 -16.94 -5.13
CA SER A 33 -0.09 -16.65 -5.78
C SER A 33 -0.64 -17.83 -6.59
N ILE A 34 0.23 -18.71 -7.09
CA ILE A 34 -0.17 -19.94 -7.80
C ILE A 34 -0.78 -20.96 -6.83
N ASN A 35 -0.25 -21.05 -5.61
CA ASN A 35 -0.73 -21.97 -4.58
C ASN A 35 -1.94 -21.42 -3.82
N TYR A 36 -2.03 -20.10 -3.75
CA TYR A 36 -3.04 -19.35 -3.00
C TYR A 36 -3.64 -18.22 -3.87
N PRO A 37 -4.39 -18.56 -4.93
CA PRO A 37 -4.91 -17.57 -5.86
C PRO A 37 -5.88 -16.57 -5.21
N THR A 38 -6.75 -17.02 -4.31
CA THR A 38 -7.73 -16.14 -3.65
C THR A 38 -7.08 -15.38 -2.50
N LEU A 39 -6.30 -16.05 -1.65
CA LEU A 39 -5.67 -15.42 -0.48
C LEU A 39 -4.54 -14.46 -0.87
N SER A 40 -3.80 -14.72 -1.95
CA SER A 40 -2.73 -13.79 -2.37
C SER A 40 -3.28 -12.45 -2.84
N VAL A 41 -4.44 -12.43 -3.50
CA VAL A 41 -5.13 -11.20 -3.90
C VAL A 41 -5.62 -10.46 -2.66
N LEU A 42 -6.31 -11.16 -1.75
CA LEU A 42 -6.81 -10.57 -0.51
C LEU A 42 -5.68 -10.02 0.37
N ALA A 43 -4.60 -10.78 0.54
CA ALA A 43 -3.44 -10.38 1.32
C ALA A 43 -2.73 -9.18 0.68
N GLY A 44 -2.63 -9.12 -0.65
CA GLY A 44 -2.12 -7.96 -1.36
C GLY A 44 -2.95 -6.70 -1.10
N SER A 45 -4.28 -6.83 -1.13
CA SER A 45 -5.20 -5.72 -0.82
C SER A 45 -5.14 -5.30 0.64
N LEU A 46 -5.01 -6.22 1.60
CA LEU A 46 -5.00 -5.90 3.02
C LEU A 46 -3.64 -5.34 3.47
N LEU A 47 -2.54 -5.98 3.06
CA LEU A 47 -1.17 -5.62 3.45
C LEU A 47 -0.61 -4.46 2.61
N GLY A 48 -1.21 -4.18 1.46
CA GLY A 48 -0.88 -3.02 0.63
C GLY A 48 -1.42 -1.71 1.21
N ILE A 49 -2.36 -1.77 2.15
CA ILE A 49 -2.85 -0.58 2.85
C ILE A 49 -1.78 -0.16 3.86
N PRO A 50 -1.18 1.04 3.73
CA PRO A 50 -0.24 1.51 4.73
C PRO A 50 -0.96 1.60 6.07
N ALA A 51 -0.40 0.96 7.10
CA ALA A 51 -1.00 0.87 8.44
C ALA A 51 -1.11 2.22 9.18
N SER A 52 -0.71 3.34 8.55
CA SER A 52 -0.54 4.62 9.22
C SER A 52 -0.90 5.81 8.34
N SER A 53 -1.79 6.65 8.86
CA SER A 53 -2.02 8.01 8.37
C SER A 53 -0.77 8.89 8.49
N CYS A 54 0.25 8.48 9.26
CA CYS A 54 1.47 9.27 9.45
C CYS A 54 2.32 9.40 8.18
N ILE A 55 2.17 8.51 7.18
CA ILE A 55 2.83 8.70 5.88
C ILE A 55 2.14 9.84 5.11
N SER A 56 0.81 9.85 5.07
CA SER A 56 0.06 10.96 4.48
C SER A 56 0.28 12.26 5.25
N GLU A 57 0.33 12.25 6.58
CA GLU A 57 0.60 13.43 7.41
C GLU A 57 2.04 13.93 7.26
N ARG A 58 3.04 13.04 7.14
CA ARG A 58 4.43 13.43 6.89
C ARG A 58 4.58 14.05 5.51
N ILE A 59 3.98 13.43 4.50
CA ILE A 59 3.97 13.99 3.14
C ILE A 59 3.21 15.32 3.13
N PHE A 60 2.09 15.43 3.84
CA PHE A 60 1.31 16.67 3.95
C PHE A 60 2.04 17.75 4.74
N SER A 61 2.79 17.41 5.78
CA SER A 61 3.60 18.35 6.55
C SER A 61 4.79 18.86 5.74
N ASP A 62 5.53 17.96 5.09
CA ASP A 62 6.67 18.32 4.25
C ASP A 62 6.22 19.10 3.02
N THR A 63 5.15 18.65 2.37
CA THR A 63 4.60 19.30 1.20
C THR A 63 3.93 20.60 1.60
N GLY A 64 3.11 20.61 2.64
CA GLY A 64 2.46 21.80 3.20
C GLY A 64 3.46 22.87 3.58
N ARG A 65 4.62 22.54 4.16
CA ARG A 65 5.67 23.53 4.46
C ARG A 65 6.31 24.13 3.19
N ILE A 66 6.64 23.29 2.21
CA ILE A 66 7.24 23.75 0.93
C ILE A 66 6.22 24.52 0.08
N LEU A 67 4.96 24.06 0.07
CA LEU A 67 3.87 24.69 -0.66
C LEU A 67 3.43 25.98 0.03
N GLN A 68 3.26 26.03 1.35
CA GLN A 68 2.90 27.24 2.08
C GLN A 68 3.94 28.35 1.90
N GLU A 69 5.24 28.03 1.89
CA GLU A 69 6.29 29.01 1.57
C GLU A 69 6.24 29.50 0.11
N ARG A 70 5.80 28.68 -0.84
CA ARG A 70 5.72 29.04 -2.27
C ARG A 70 4.39 29.63 -2.72
N LEU A 71 3.30 29.32 -2.03
CA LEU A 71 1.92 29.65 -2.37
C LEU A 71 1.33 30.76 -1.51
N GLN A 72 2.05 31.26 -0.50
CA GLN A 72 1.76 32.59 0.07
C GLN A 72 1.67 33.70 -1.01
N ASN A 73 2.09 33.42 -2.25
CA ASN A 73 1.97 34.29 -3.42
C ASN A 73 1.06 33.75 -4.56
N LEU A 74 0.31 32.66 -4.39
CA LEU A 74 -0.49 32.06 -5.46
C LEU A 74 -1.85 31.54 -4.95
N ALA A 75 -2.91 31.69 -5.75
CA ALA A 75 -4.29 31.38 -5.36
C ALA A 75 -4.51 29.90 -5.01
N ASP A 76 -5.45 29.66 -4.08
CA ASP A 76 -5.78 28.36 -3.47
C ASP A 76 -6.12 27.23 -4.47
N ASP A 77 -6.63 27.56 -5.66
CA ASP A 77 -6.92 26.61 -6.75
C ASP A 77 -5.66 25.87 -7.25
N ILE A 78 -4.57 26.61 -7.44
CA ILE A 78 -3.32 26.08 -8.03
C ILE A 78 -2.58 25.17 -7.04
N VAL A 79 -2.88 25.32 -5.74
CA VAL A 79 -2.34 24.51 -4.64
C VAL A 79 -2.77 23.06 -4.79
N ASP A 80 -4.06 22.84 -5.00
CA ASP A 80 -4.67 21.51 -5.08
C ASP A 80 -4.19 20.77 -6.33
N ASP A 81 -4.10 21.47 -7.46
CA ASP A 81 -3.56 20.92 -8.71
C ASP A 81 -2.08 20.49 -8.56
N ILE A 82 -1.25 21.32 -7.91
CA ILE A 82 0.15 21.00 -7.65
C ILE A 82 0.28 19.81 -6.69
N LEU A 83 -0.55 19.75 -5.64
CA LEU A 83 -0.58 18.63 -4.70
C LEU A 83 -0.94 17.32 -5.40
N PHE A 84 -1.96 17.35 -6.26
CA PHE A 84 -2.41 16.20 -7.03
C PHE A 84 -1.31 15.66 -7.94
N ILE A 85 -0.69 16.52 -8.75
CA ILE A 85 0.40 16.15 -9.68
C ILE A 85 1.61 15.58 -8.91
N ARG A 86 1.99 16.22 -7.80
CA ARG A 86 3.15 15.79 -6.99
C ARG A 86 2.90 14.44 -6.32
N ASN A 87 1.67 14.20 -5.84
CA ASN A 87 1.29 12.93 -5.23
C ASN A 87 1.35 11.78 -6.26
N PHE A 88 0.76 11.98 -7.45
CA PHE A 88 0.81 11.02 -8.54
C PHE A 88 2.25 10.68 -8.97
N LYS A 89 3.13 11.67 -9.01
CA LYS A 89 4.54 11.47 -9.41
C LYS A 89 5.39 10.76 -8.35
N LYS A 90 4.97 10.73 -7.08
CA LYS A 90 5.69 10.06 -5.98
C LYS A 90 5.31 8.57 -5.82
N ILE A 91 4.18 8.18 -6.41
CA ILE A 91 3.64 6.80 -6.37
C ILE A 91 4.18 5.96 -7.54
N LEU A 92 4.65 6.60 -8.62
CA LEU A 92 5.39 6.00 -9.74
C LEU A 92 6.90 6.01 -9.50
#